data_AF-A0A1V3QIY9-F1
#
_entry.id   AF-A0A1V3QIY9-F1
#
_cell.length_a   1.000
_cell.length_b   1.000
_cell.length_c   1.000
_cell.angle_alpha   90.00
_cell.angle_beta   90.00
_cell.angle_gamma   90.00
#
_symmetry.space_group_name_H-M   'P 1'
#
loop_
_entity.id
_entity.type
_entity.pdbx_description
1 polymer ?
#
loop_
_entity_poly.entity_id
_entity_poly.type
_entity_poly.pdbx_seq_one_letter_code
_entity_poly.pdbx_strand_id
1 'polypeptide(L)'
;MSLNRVPLSLLLACLCACSAPPLRAADVCPAQGNSALRSVDVFDGSPEEMASLVPDEAHERSGYWQLGYVYDAGRFVSVRCKYADGSAVDEKLAHRVGRCDYKIDARKTLSLRCQ
;
A
#
# COMPACT_ATOMS: atom_id res chain seq x y z
N MET A 1 -69.64 12.30 3.05
CA MET A 1 -68.83 13.43 2.53
C MET A 1 -68.05 13.95 3.75
N SER A 2 -66.73 14.04 3.83
CA SER A 2 -65.71 14.32 2.83
C SER A 2 -64.38 13.66 3.23
N LEU A 3 -63.60 13.21 2.24
CA LEU A 3 -62.31 12.53 2.38
C LEU A 3 -61.23 13.48 2.93
N ASN A 4 -60.52 13.05 3.97
CA ASN A 4 -59.32 13.73 4.45
C ASN A 4 -58.14 13.33 3.55
N ARG A 5 -57.53 14.31 2.89
CA ARG A 5 -56.45 14.13 1.92
C ARG A 5 -55.11 14.02 2.65
N VAL A 6 -54.46 12.87 2.57
CA VAL A 6 -53.07 12.68 3.01
C VAL A 6 -52.13 13.32 1.98
N PRO A 7 -51.28 14.29 2.33
CA PRO A 7 -50.26 14.77 1.41
C PRO A 7 -49.13 13.74 1.32
N LEU A 8 -49.10 13.09 0.17
CA LEU A 8 -48.03 12.24 -0.32
C LEU A 8 -46.81 13.09 -0.70
N SER A 9 -46.08 13.60 0.29
CA SER A 9 -44.83 14.34 0.04
C SER A 9 -43.64 13.41 0.21
N LEU A 10 -43.23 12.87 -0.94
CA LEU A 10 -42.04 12.10 -1.30
C LEU A 10 -40.92 12.05 -0.23
N LEU A 11 -40.63 10.83 0.21
CA LEU A 11 -39.30 10.40 0.65
C LEU A 11 -38.28 10.72 -0.45
N LEU A 12 -37.49 11.79 -0.28
CA LEU A 12 -36.26 11.97 -1.04
C LEU A 12 -35.13 11.28 -0.27
N ALA A 13 -34.97 9.98 -0.53
CA ALA A 13 -33.84 9.19 -0.05
C ALA A 13 -32.55 9.74 -0.67
N CYS A 14 -31.78 10.51 0.09
CA CYS A 14 -30.38 10.82 -0.23
C CYS A 14 -29.56 9.52 -0.17
N LEU A 15 -29.53 8.79 -1.28
CA LEU A 15 -28.51 7.80 -1.58
C LEU A 15 -27.18 8.55 -1.78
N CYS A 16 -26.54 8.96 -0.68
CA CYS A 16 -25.12 9.28 -0.68
C CYS A 16 -24.36 7.97 -0.88
N ALA A 17 -24.26 7.55 -2.14
CA ALA A 17 -23.30 6.55 -2.56
C ALA A 17 -21.90 7.12 -2.32
N CYS A 18 -21.35 6.87 -1.13
CA CYS A 18 -19.93 7.07 -0.85
C CYS A 18 -19.16 6.19 -1.83
N SER A 19 -18.76 6.78 -2.94
CA SER A 19 -17.82 6.18 -3.88
C SER A 19 -16.48 6.17 -3.19
N ALA A 20 -16.21 5.12 -2.39
CA ALA A 20 -14.89 4.91 -1.84
C ALA A 20 -13.92 4.84 -3.03
N PRO A 21 -12.91 5.72 -3.12
CA PRO A 21 -11.94 5.63 -4.19
C PRO A 21 -11.29 4.25 -4.12
N PRO A 22 -11.06 3.58 -5.27
CA PRO A 22 -10.34 2.32 -5.27
C PRO A 22 -9.00 2.55 -4.55
N LEU A 23 -8.64 1.67 -3.60
CA LEU A 23 -7.30 1.63 -3.02
C LEU A 23 -6.34 1.49 -4.19
N ARG A 24 -5.73 2.62 -4.58
CA ARG A 24 -4.71 2.61 -5.62
C ARG A 24 -3.48 2.02 -4.98
N ALA A 25 -2.95 0.99 -5.62
CA ALA A 25 -1.67 0.44 -5.24
C ALA A 25 -0.66 1.59 -5.22
N ALA A 26 -0.08 1.85 -4.06
CA ALA A 26 0.79 2.99 -3.85
C ALA A 26 2.21 2.62 -4.29
N ASP A 27 2.83 3.50 -5.08
CA ASP A 27 4.28 3.47 -5.27
C ASP A 27 4.89 3.91 -3.94
N VAL A 28 5.48 2.95 -3.20
CA VAL A 28 5.98 3.18 -1.84
C VAL A 28 7.27 3.97 -1.85
N CYS A 29 8.19 3.63 -2.74
CA CYS A 29 9.49 4.28 -2.81
C CYS A 29 9.42 5.54 -3.67
N PRO A 30 9.75 6.73 -3.15
CA PRO A 30 9.73 7.96 -3.93
C PRO A 30 10.75 7.93 -5.07
N ALA A 31 10.47 8.63 -6.17
CA ALA A 31 11.42 8.77 -7.25
C ALA A 31 12.60 9.69 -6.83
N GLN A 32 13.84 9.24 -7.02
CA GLN A 32 15.07 9.98 -6.70
C GLN A 32 15.74 10.52 -7.98
N GLY A 33 14.97 11.22 -8.81
CA GLY A 33 15.45 11.74 -10.10
C GLY A 33 15.98 10.65 -11.01
N ASN A 34 17.28 10.68 -11.32
CA ASN A 34 17.95 9.69 -12.17
C ASN A 34 18.47 8.46 -11.41
N SER A 35 18.34 8.42 -10.08
CA SER A 35 18.79 7.29 -9.26
C SER A 35 17.71 6.20 -9.24
N ALA A 36 18.00 5.07 -9.89
CA ALA A 36 17.08 3.94 -9.95
C ALA A 36 17.01 3.19 -8.62
N LEU A 37 15.82 2.75 -8.23
CA LEU A 37 15.63 1.86 -7.08
C LEU A 37 16.29 0.50 -7.36
N ARG A 38 17.12 0.02 -6.42
CA ARG A 38 17.91 -1.21 -6.57
C ARG A 38 17.45 -2.33 -5.67
N SER A 39 17.11 -2.01 -4.43
CA SER A 39 16.62 -2.98 -3.47
C SER A 39 15.72 -2.32 -2.44
N VAL A 40 14.95 -3.15 -1.75
CA VAL A 40 14.12 -2.76 -0.62
C VAL A 40 14.37 -3.72 0.52
N ASP A 41 14.37 -3.20 1.74
CA ASP A 41 14.16 -4.02 2.94
C ASP A 41 12.76 -3.69 3.48
N VAL A 42 11.98 -4.71 3.83
CA VAL A 42 10.65 -4.55 4.44
C VAL A 42 10.76 -4.92 5.91
N PHE A 43 10.18 -4.14 6.82
CA PHE A 43 10.28 -4.36 8.26
C PHE A 43 8.90 -4.47 8.91
N ASP A 44 8.81 -5.32 9.93
CA ASP A 44 7.73 -5.28 10.92
C ASP A 44 8.12 -4.30 12.03
N GLY A 45 7.59 -3.08 11.97
CA GLY A 45 7.99 -1.98 12.85
C GLY A 45 9.01 -1.04 12.21
N SER A 46 9.86 -0.44 13.03
CA SER A 46 10.79 0.60 12.58
C SER A 46 12.12 0.00 12.10
N PRO A 47 12.81 0.57 11.09
CA PRO A 47 14.05 0.00 10.57
C PRO A 47 15.19 -0.10 11.61
N GLU A 48 15.23 0.76 12.63
CA GLU A 48 16.19 0.71 13.74
C GLU A 48 16.01 -0.49 14.67
N GLU A 49 14.82 -1.12 14.66
CA GLU A 49 14.54 -2.34 15.42
C GLU A 49 15.04 -3.60 14.68
N MET A 50 15.47 -3.44 13.43
CA MET A 50 16.11 -4.46 12.58
C MET A 50 15.27 -5.74 12.36
N ALA A 51 13.94 -5.66 12.51
CA ALA A 51 13.02 -6.76 12.27
C ALA A 51 12.67 -6.90 10.77
N SER A 52 13.66 -7.20 9.93
CA SER A 52 13.46 -7.34 8.49
C SER A 52 12.66 -8.60 8.13
N LEU A 53 11.70 -8.45 7.23
CA LEU A 53 10.86 -9.51 6.69
C LEU A 53 11.45 -10.07 5.39
N VAL A 54 11.53 -11.39 5.31
CA VAL A 54 11.88 -12.11 4.08
C VAL A 54 10.63 -12.23 3.20
N PRO A 55 10.74 -12.13 1.86
CA PRO A 55 9.60 -12.39 0.98
C PRO A 55 9.03 -13.80 1.21
N ASP A 56 7.70 -13.91 1.24
CA ASP A 56 7.01 -15.21 1.27
C ASP A 56 7.24 -16.00 -0.03
N GLU A 57 7.41 -15.30 -1.15
CA GLU A 57 7.86 -15.87 -2.41
C GLU A 57 8.96 -15.01 -3.02
N ALA A 58 10.03 -15.63 -3.49
CA ALA A 58 11.16 -14.97 -4.13
C ALA A 58 11.66 -15.75 -5.34
N HIS A 59 11.68 -15.09 -6.49
CA HIS A 59 12.36 -15.50 -7.72
C HIS A 59 13.42 -14.45 -8.08
N GLU A 60 14.24 -14.74 -9.09
CA GLU A 60 15.33 -13.85 -9.55
C GLU A 60 14.85 -12.40 -9.80
N ARG A 61 13.63 -12.23 -10.32
CA ARG A 61 13.13 -10.92 -10.78
C ARG A 61 11.75 -10.54 -10.25
N SER A 62 11.18 -11.35 -9.37
CA SER A 62 9.85 -11.07 -8.80
C SER A 62 9.61 -11.84 -7.53
N GLY A 63 8.73 -11.34 -6.70
CA GLY A 63 8.34 -11.98 -5.46
C GLY A 63 7.41 -11.08 -4.67
N TYR A 64 7.06 -11.49 -3.46
CA TYR A 64 6.11 -10.74 -2.64
C TYR A 64 6.25 -10.99 -1.14
N TRP A 65 5.67 -10.07 -0.38
CA TRP A 65 5.40 -10.22 1.05
C TRP A 65 3.88 -10.17 1.28
N GLN A 66 3.34 -11.10 2.05
CA GLN A 66 2.05 -10.99 2.71
C GLN A 66 2.26 -10.20 4.01
N LEU A 67 1.56 -9.08 4.17
CA LEU A 67 1.82 -8.12 5.25
C LEU A 67 0.63 -7.92 6.18
N GLY A 68 -0.54 -8.45 5.82
CA GLY A 68 -1.76 -8.29 6.63
C GLY A 68 -1.59 -8.69 8.10
N TYR A 69 -0.81 -9.75 8.37
CA TYR A 69 -0.59 -10.27 9.73
C TYR A 69 0.11 -9.26 10.65
N VAL A 70 0.95 -8.38 10.11
CA VAL A 70 1.65 -7.34 10.89
C VAL A 70 0.63 -6.38 11.47
N TYR A 71 -0.31 -5.93 10.62
CA TYR A 71 -1.38 -5.02 11.01
C TYR A 71 -2.42 -5.69 11.92
N ASP A 72 -2.73 -6.96 11.69
CA ASP A 72 -3.66 -7.72 12.54
C ASP A 72 -3.14 -7.86 13.97
N ALA A 73 -1.81 -7.81 14.15
CA ALA A 73 -1.16 -7.78 15.45
C ALA A 73 -1.01 -6.35 16.04
N GLY A 74 -1.62 -5.33 15.42
CA GLY A 74 -1.58 -3.94 15.88
C GLY A 74 -0.26 -3.21 15.60
N ARG A 75 0.60 -3.76 14.73
CA ARG A 75 1.89 -3.16 14.33
C ARG A 75 1.77 -2.48 12.96
N PHE A 76 2.88 -1.99 12.45
CA PHE A 76 2.95 -1.32 11.14
C PHE A 76 4.15 -1.82 10.34
N VAL A 77 4.11 -1.61 9.03
CA VAL A 77 5.22 -1.95 8.14
C VAL A 77 5.97 -0.69 7.72
N SER A 78 7.29 -0.78 7.67
CA SER A 78 8.15 0.22 7.02
C SER A 78 8.97 -0.41 5.90
N VAL A 79 9.37 0.39 4.93
CA VAL A 79 10.17 -0.02 3.78
C VAL A 79 11.38 0.89 3.65
N ARG A 80 12.59 0.31 3.66
CA ARG A 80 13.82 1.02 3.32
C ARG A 80 14.09 0.89 1.83
N CYS A 81 13.95 1.97 1.09
CA CYS A 81 14.19 2.06 -0.34
C CYS A 81 15.66 2.43 -0.58
N LYS A 82 16.42 1.57 -1.28
CA LYS A 82 17.86 1.78 -1.57
C LYS A 82 18.10 2.02 -3.05
N TYR A 83 18.80 3.09 -3.39
CA TYR A 83 18.96 3.55 -4.76
C TYR A 83 20.38 3.37 -5.31
N ALA A 84 20.52 3.54 -6.62
CA ALA A 84 21.75 3.29 -7.37
C ALA A 84 22.91 4.22 -6.97
N ASP A 85 22.61 5.42 -6.48
CA ASP A 85 23.58 6.39 -5.95
C ASP A 85 24.01 6.09 -4.50
N GLY A 86 23.51 5.01 -3.90
CA GLY A 86 23.80 4.62 -2.53
C GLY A 86 22.94 5.31 -1.49
N SER A 87 22.05 6.23 -1.89
CA SER A 87 21.07 6.82 -0.96
C SER A 87 20.04 5.79 -0.50
N ALA A 88 19.48 6.02 0.69
CA ALA A 88 18.36 5.24 1.21
C ALA A 88 17.34 6.17 1.87
N VAL A 89 16.06 5.84 1.72
CA VAL A 89 14.95 6.51 2.43
C VAL A 89 14.04 5.46 3.05
N ASP A 90 13.54 5.76 4.24
CA ASP A 90 12.65 4.89 5.00
C ASP A 90 11.23 5.42 4.91
N GLU A 91 10.32 4.60 4.41
CA GLU A 91 8.91 4.92 4.20
C GLU A 91 8.04 4.06 5.10
N LYS A 92 7.28 4.71 6.00
CA LYS A 92 6.25 4.02 6.78
C LYS A 92 5.00 3.88 5.92
N LEU A 93 4.48 2.67 5.76
CA LEU A 93 3.25 2.45 5.00
C LEU A 93 2.08 3.09 5.75
N ALA A 94 1.50 4.14 5.14
CA ALA A 94 0.52 5.01 5.79
C ALA A 94 -0.82 4.33 6.10
N HIS A 95 -1.14 3.24 5.39
CA HIS A 95 -2.37 2.49 5.55
C HIS A 95 -2.07 0.99 5.60
N ARG A 96 -3.05 0.21 6.08
CA ARG A 96 -2.95 -1.25 6.07
C ARG A 96 -2.73 -1.73 4.65
N VAL A 97 -1.66 -2.50 4.45
CA VAL A 97 -1.31 -3.15 3.19
C VAL A 97 -1.41 -4.64 3.40
N GLY A 98 -2.18 -5.32 2.55
CA GLY A 98 -2.29 -6.77 2.59
C GLY A 98 -1.06 -7.44 2.00
N ARG A 99 -0.49 -6.86 0.94
CA ARG A 99 0.61 -7.45 0.19
C ARG A 99 1.46 -6.40 -0.52
N CYS A 100 2.77 -6.64 -0.59
CA CYS A 100 3.66 -5.92 -1.48
C CYS A 100 4.30 -6.89 -2.49
N ASP A 101 4.27 -6.53 -3.76
CA ASP A 101 4.89 -7.28 -4.86
C ASP A 101 6.08 -6.49 -5.40
N TYR A 102 7.23 -7.14 -5.55
CA TYR A 102 8.38 -6.57 -6.25
C TYR A 102 8.53 -7.16 -7.65
N LYS A 103 9.02 -6.34 -8.58
CA LYS A 103 9.47 -6.77 -9.91
C LYS A 103 10.76 -6.04 -10.28
N ILE A 104 11.68 -6.76 -10.91
CA ILE A 104 12.95 -6.26 -11.41
C ILE A 104 12.94 -6.33 -12.94
N ASP A 105 13.13 -5.19 -13.59
CA ASP A 105 13.14 -5.12 -15.05
C ASP A 105 14.49 -5.55 -15.66
N ALA A 106 14.58 -5.55 -17.00
CA ALA A 106 15.80 -5.89 -17.71
C ALA A 106 16.98 -4.93 -17.44
N ARG A 107 16.73 -3.72 -16.93
CA ARG A 107 17.73 -2.72 -16.54
C ARG A 107 18.11 -2.82 -15.06
N LYS A 108 17.63 -3.87 -14.37
CA LYS A 108 17.81 -4.09 -12.93
C LYS A 108 17.21 -2.98 -12.09
N THR A 109 16.16 -2.32 -12.59
CA THR A 109 15.36 -1.37 -11.81
C THR A 109 14.28 -2.14 -11.08
N LEU A 110 14.22 -1.97 -9.77
CA LEU A 110 13.17 -2.55 -8.94
C LEU A 110 11.95 -1.64 -8.93
N SER A 111 10.76 -2.24 -8.99
CA SER A 111 9.48 -1.60 -8.67
C SER A 111 8.84 -2.36 -7.51
N LEU A 112 8.24 -1.62 -6.57
CA LEU A 112 7.52 -2.17 -5.42
C LEU A 112 6.11 -1.61 -5.43
N ARG A 113 5.11 -2.50 -5.49
CA ARG A 113 3.70 -2.14 -5.49
C ARG A 113 3.02 -2.77 -4.29
N CYS A 114 2.33 -1.96 -3.49
CA CYS A 114 1.67 -2.40 -2.27
C CYS A 114 0.17 -2.11 -2.30
N GLN A 115 -0.64 -3.06 -1.82
CA GLN A 115 -2.12 -3.04 -1.88
C GLN A 115 -2.76 -3.81 -0.72
#